data_AF-A0A0D2S908-F1
#
_entry.id   AF-A0A0D2S908-F1
#
_cell.length_a   1.000
_cell.length_b   1.000
_cell.length_c   1.000
_cell.angle_alpha   90.00
_cell.angle_beta   90.00
_cell.angle_gamma   90.00
#
_symmetry.space_group_name_H-M   'P 1'
#
loop_
_entity.id
_entity.type
_entity.pdbx_description
1 polymer ?
#
loop_
_entity_poly.entity_id
_entity_poly.type
_entity_poly.pdbx_seq_one_letter_code
_entity_poly.pdbx_strand_id
1 'polypeptide(L)'
;MEVDEAILETLQPSRFLSFAIPNPNPTLNPSLASPLIRIAVLDSPIQPSSPLIPSVAAMIVPKHRESDWIFSTESGHLQLLLSSPNIQRLILIGQEQQPIINGSSSSSIYRRWIDPDSLNNLEISLKPLVIALSPKSYFHNENLEVPFLCYEDNIVCSLVLEKCIGNFVGEMLVEDVEIEGSDQSREFRRRLRFKRMPNLVQTEIRIVPNKVSCLDSVDIGSSSIEFSPDLGVLVHAYLVPMVASLALIGSCIEKHVESGLRPKALCLGVGGGALVGFLQTQLDFEVVGVEVDEEVLRVARKYFGLEDGDLVRVQVRDGMEFMDRLAHGDVVGNIVPQFDVIMVDLDSDDPRNGVSAPPIEFFRRDVLLAARSVLRESGIFVINVIPQSRSFYEKLIHEFREVFPELYEINVGNVENFVLIAAKALPCSSSSSDSENKFLTKLRLAISGAYMDSINRIGDASN
;
A
#
# COMPACT_ATOMS: atom_id res chain seq x y z
N MET A 1 7.19 18.69 -26.01
CA MET A 1 7.06 17.80 -27.17
C MET A 1 5.84 18.27 -27.92
N GLU A 2 5.98 18.73 -29.16
CA GLU A 2 4.82 19.07 -30.00
C GLU A 2 4.10 17.76 -30.35
N VAL A 3 2.84 17.64 -29.92
CA VAL A 3 1.99 16.51 -30.31
C VAL A 3 1.37 16.87 -31.65
N ASP A 4 1.58 16.04 -32.67
CA ASP A 4 0.90 16.21 -33.96
C ASP A 4 -0.60 15.98 -33.76
N GLU A 5 -1.40 17.03 -33.98
CA GLU A 5 -2.86 17.01 -33.81
C GLU A 5 -3.52 15.88 -34.61
N ALA A 6 -2.95 15.51 -35.76
CA ALA A 6 -3.46 14.43 -36.62
C ALA A 6 -3.52 13.08 -35.90
N ILE A 7 -2.63 12.85 -34.92
CA ILE A 7 -2.61 11.60 -34.14
C ILE A 7 -3.89 11.46 -33.32
N LEU A 8 -4.40 12.56 -32.76
CA LEU A 8 -5.59 12.56 -31.90
C LEU A 8 -6.89 12.47 -32.70
N GLU A 9 -6.88 12.67 -34.02
CA GLU A 9 -8.11 12.66 -34.83
C GLU A 9 -8.74 11.26 -34.99
N THR A 10 -7.97 10.20 -34.72
CA THR A 10 -8.37 8.80 -34.87
C THR A 10 -8.21 8.03 -33.57
N LEU A 11 -8.97 6.95 -33.39
CA LEU A 11 -8.73 5.99 -32.32
C LEU A 11 -7.68 4.96 -32.74
N GLN A 12 -6.80 4.60 -31.82
CA GLN A 12 -5.88 3.48 -32.00
C GLN A 12 -5.84 2.61 -30.74
N PRO A 13 -6.03 1.29 -30.83
CA PRO A 13 -6.09 0.43 -29.65
C PRO A 13 -4.86 0.61 -28.75
N SER A 14 -5.11 0.75 -27.45
CA SER A 14 -4.07 0.91 -26.41
C SER A 14 -3.16 2.12 -26.59
N ARG A 15 -3.55 3.14 -27.37
CA ARG A 15 -2.75 4.35 -27.48
C ARG A 15 -2.80 5.12 -26.16
N PHE A 16 -1.63 5.38 -25.60
CA PHE A 16 -1.45 6.29 -24.47
C PHE A 16 -0.56 7.47 -24.86
N LEU A 17 -1.05 8.69 -24.65
CA LEU A 17 -0.31 9.94 -24.84
C LEU A 17 -0.43 10.80 -23.59
N SER A 18 0.67 11.40 -23.15
CA SER A 18 0.65 12.38 -22.05
C SER A 18 1.57 13.55 -22.36
N PHE A 19 1.05 14.76 -22.17
CA PHE A 19 1.74 16.01 -22.50
C PHE A 19 1.18 17.18 -21.68
N ALA A 20 1.96 18.26 -21.57
CA ALA A 20 1.56 19.48 -20.87
C ALA A 20 1.27 20.60 -21.86
N ILE A 21 0.23 21.41 -21.60
CA ILE A 21 -0.07 22.62 -22.37
C ILE A 21 -0.24 23.83 -21.43
N PRO A 22 -0.07 25.07 -21.92
CA PRO A 22 -0.46 26.27 -21.19
C PRO A 22 -1.91 26.17 -20.74
N ASN A 23 -2.16 26.51 -19.48
CA ASN A 23 -3.52 26.56 -18.95
C ASN A 23 -4.30 27.66 -19.67
N PRO A 24 -5.43 27.35 -20.33
CA PRO A 24 -6.21 28.34 -21.05
C PRO A 24 -6.86 29.38 -20.11
N ASN A 25 -7.10 29.06 -18.84
CA ASN A 25 -7.83 29.91 -17.89
C ASN A 25 -7.28 29.85 -16.45
N PRO A 26 -6.01 30.25 -16.19
CA PRO A 26 -5.36 30.07 -14.89
C PRO A 26 -5.96 30.96 -13.77
N THR A 27 -6.61 32.07 -14.12
CA THR A 27 -7.18 33.04 -13.17
C THR A 27 -8.63 32.79 -12.78
N LEU A 28 -9.34 31.92 -13.53
CA LEU A 28 -10.78 31.69 -13.35
C LEU A 28 -11.09 30.50 -12.44
N ASN A 29 -10.11 29.61 -12.17
CA ASN A 29 -10.39 28.41 -11.39
C ASN A 29 -9.31 28.08 -10.35
N PRO A 30 -9.62 28.20 -9.03
CA PRO A 30 -8.65 27.88 -7.97
C PRO A 30 -8.26 26.39 -7.94
N SER A 31 -9.08 25.51 -8.53
CA SER A 31 -8.84 24.07 -8.61
C SER A 31 -7.81 23.69 -9.68
N LEU A 32 -7.63 24.52 -10.70
CA LEU A 32 -6.68 24.32 -11.81
C LEU A 32 -5.84 25.60 -12.01
N ALA A 33 -5.15 26.05 -10.95
CA ALA A 33 -4.44 27.33 -10.94
C ALA A 33 -3.01 27.27 -11.52
N SER A 34 -2.52 26.07 -11.87
CA SER A 34 -1.18 25.89 -12.44
C SER A 34 -1.07 26.59 -13.81
N PRO A 35 0.08 27.21 -14.16
CA PRO A 35 0.31 27.78 -15.49
C PRO A 35 0.32 26.72 -16.60
N LEU A 36 0.58 25.45 -16.24
CA LEU A 36 0.58 24.31 -17.15
C LEU A 36 -0.43 23.26 -16.66
N ILE A 37 -1.18 22.69 -17.59
CA ILE A 37 -2.08 21.58 -17.35
C ILE A 37 -1.54 20.34 -18.05
N ARG A 38 -1.62 19.21 -17.36
CA ARG A 38 -1.30 17.90 -17.91
C ARG A 38 -2.55 17.35 -18.59
N ILE A 39 -2.37 16.86 -19.81
CA ILE A 39 -3.36 16.09 -20.55
C ILE A 39 -2.82 14.67 -20.70
N ALA A 40 -3.67 13.70 -20.45
CA ALA A 40 -3.43 12.31 -20.82
C ALA A 40 -4.61 11.77 -21.61
N VAL A 41 -4.32 11.09 -22.72
CA VAL A 41 -5.31 10.50 -23.61
C VAL A 41 -5.03 9.01 -23.69
N LEU A 42 -6.02 8.20 -23.36
CA LEU A 42 -5.97 6.74 -23.47
C LEU A 42 -7.11 6.24 -24.36
N ASP A 43 -6.75 5.49 -25.40
CA ASP A 43 -7.68 4.79 -26.27
C ASP A 43 -7.87 3.34 -25.82
N SER A 44 -9.11 2.86 -25.82
CA SER A 44 -9.49 1.53 -25.35
C SER A 44 -8.79 0.42 -26.15
N PRO A 45 -8.29 -0.65 -25.50
CA PRO A 45 -7.84 -1.86 -26.19
C PRO A 45 -9.01 -2.65 -26.82
N ILE A 46 -10.24 -2.42 -26.37
CA ILE A 46 -11.43 -3.20 -26.74
C ILE A 46 -12.16 -2.47 -27.87
N GLN A 47 -12.16 -3.07 -29.06
CA GLN A 47 -12.99 -2.59 -30.16
C GLN A 47 -14.47 -2.79 -29.83
N PRO A 48 -15.34 -1.79 -30.07
CA PRO A 48 -16.74 -1.89 -29.73
C PRO A 48 -17.44 -2.87 -30.68
N SER A 49 -18.33 -3.69 -30.13
CA SER A 49 -19.16 -4.63 -30.91
C SER A 49 -20.31 -3.95 -31.66
N SER A 50 -20.64 -2.70 -31.31
CA SER A 50 -21.67 -1.84 -31.93
C SER A 50 -21.30 -0.36 -31.73
N PRO A 51 -21.61 0.55 -32.68
CA PRO A 51 -21.40 1.98 -32.47
C PRO A 51 -22.38 2.52 -31.42
N LEU A 52 -21.94 2.57 -30.16
CA LEU A 52 -22.67 3.21 -29.06
C LEU A 52 -21.99 4.53 -28.69
N ILE A 53 -22.82 5.53 -28.36
CA ILE A 53 -22.46 6.86 -27.89
C ILE A 53 -22.84 6.90 -26.39
N PRO A 54 -22.02 7.43 -25.46
CA PRO A 54 -20.77 8.16 -25.67
C PRO A 54 -19.52 7.26 -25.76
N SER A 55 -18.68 7.54 -26.75
CA SER A 55 -17.41 6.86 -27.00
C SER A 55 -16.19 7.59 -26.44
N VAL A 56 -16.35 8.83 -25.99
CA VAL A 56 -15.28 9.66 -25.41
C VAL A 56 -15.76 10.18 -24.07
N ALA A 57 -14.89 10.20 -23.08
CA ALA A 57 -15.14 10.85 -21.80
C ALA A 57 -13.92 11.66 -21.35
N ALA A 58 -14.16 12.75 -20.63
CA ALA A 58 -13.12 13.49 -19.95
C ALA A 58 -13.22 13.27 -18.44
N MET A 59 -12.10 13.37 -17.72
CA MET A 59 -12.06 13.33 -16.28
C MET A 59 -11.12 14.43 -15.79
N ILE A 60 -11.58 15.20 -14.83
CA ILE A 60 -10.77 16.22 -14.17
C ILE A 60 -10.09 15.54 -12.98
N VAL A 61 -8.76 15.53 -12.99
CA VAL A 61 -7.98 14.98 -11.89
C VAL A 61 -8.17 15.88 -10.66
N PRO A 62 -8.56 15.34 -9.50
CA PRO A 62 -8.73 16.14 -8.30
C PRO A 62 -7.42 16.83 -7.91
N LYS A 63 -7.50 18.12 -7.57
CA LYS A 63 -6.33 18.91 -7.18
C LYS A 63 -5.60 18.25 -6.01
N HIS A 64 -4.28 18.19 -6.08
CA HIS A 64 -3.38 17.54 -5.13
C HIS A 64 -3.40 16.00 -5.13
N ARG A 65 -4.21 15.36 -5.99
CA ARG A 65 -4.19 13.92 -6.24
C ARG A 65 -3.50 13.55 -7.55
N GLU A 66 -2.88 14.51 -8.25
CA GLU A 66 -2.25 14.27 -9.55
C GLU A 66 -1.13 13.23 -9.50
N SER A 67 -0.56 12.97 -8.32
CA SER A 67 0.47 11.95 -8.09
C SER A 67 -0.07 10.56 -7.77
N ASP A 68 -1.38 10.40 -7.55
CA ASP A 68 -1.95 9.09 -7.27
C ASP A 68 -1.81 8.21 -8.51
N TRP A 69 -1.56 6.91 -8.31
CA TRP A 69 -1.33 5.98 -9.42
C TRP A 69 -2.47 5.99 -10.45
N ILE A 70 -3.71 6.05 -9.98
CA ILE A 70 -4.91 6.03 -10.80
C ILE A 70 -4.97 7.22 -11.79
N PHE A 71 -4.31 8.34 -11.48
CA PHE A 71 -4.28 9.55 -12.30
C PHE A 71 -2.92 9.85 -12.96
N SER A 72 -1.84 9.23 -12.50
CA SER A 72 -0.48 9.50 -12.99
C SER A 72 0.07 8.46 -13.97
N THR A 73 -0.46 7.24 -13.99
CA THR A 73 0.09 6.12 -14.77
C THR A 73 -0.85 5.62 -15.86
N GLU A 74 -0.30 5.06 -16.93
CA GLU A 74 -1.07 4.42 -18.02
C GLU A 74 -1.96 3.30 -17.49
N SER A 75 -1.43 2.42 -16.61
CA SER A 75 -2.20 1.32 -16.02
C SER A 75 -3.37 1.81 -15.15
N GLY A 76 -3.17 2.91 -14.40
CA GLY A 76 -4.25 3.55 -13.64
C GLY A 76 -5.34 4.10 -14.55
N HIS A 77 -4.95 4.73 -15.66
CA HIS A 77 -5.90 5.25 -16.64
C HIS A 77 -6.67 4.12 -17.33
N LEU A 78 -6.02 2.99 -17.58
CA LEU A 78 -6.65 1.80 -18.10
C LEU A 78 -7.70 1.25 -17.13
N GLN A 79 -7.42 1.24 -15.82
CA GLN A 79 -8.41 0.84 -14.81
C GLN A 79 -9.63 1.78 -14.80
N LEU A 80 -9.43 3.09 -14.88
CA LEU A 80 -10.53 4.06 -15.00
C LEU A 80 -11.37 3.82 -16.26
N LEU A 81 -10.73 3.59 -17.41
CA LEU A 81 -11.38 3.33 -18.68
C LEU A 81 -12.21 2.04 -18.63
N LEU A 82 -11.63 0.96 -18.12
CA LEU A 82 -12.30 -0.35 -18.01
C LEU A 82 -13.47 -0.35 -17.02
N SER A 83 -13.46 0.57 -16.04
CA SER A 83 -14.57 0.77 -15.10
C SER A 83 -15.76 1.52 -15.72
N SER A 84 -15.56 2.14 -16.89
CA SER A 84 -16.55 2.96 -17.60
C SER A 84 -17.00 2.25 -18.88
N PRO A 85 -18.02 1.38 -18.84
CA PRO A 85 -18.45 0.64 -20.02
C PRO A 85 -18.83 1.61 -21.14
N ASN A 86 -18.45 1.27 -22.37
CA ASN A 86 -18.69 2.02 -23.62
C ASN A 86 -17.73 3.18 -23.93
N ILE A 87 -16.85 3.58 -23.00
CA ILE A 87 -15.82 4.59 -23.29
C ILE A 87 -14.70 3.99 -24.16
N GLN A 88 -14.44 4.61 -25.30
CA GLN A 88 -13.39 4.25 -26.26
C GLN A 88 -12.17 5.16 -26.18
N ARG A 89 -12.33 6.39 -25.68
CA ARG A 89 -11.25 7.29 -25.32
C ARG A 89 -11.51 7.96 -23.99
N LEU A 90 -10.54 7.89 -23.09
CA LEU A 90 -10.53 8.60 -21.83
C LEU A 90 -9.50 9.73 -21.88
N ILE A 91 -9.92 10.95 -21.54
CA ILE A 91 -9.08 12.15 -21.48
C ILE A 91 -8.97 12.59 -20.02
N LEU A 92 -7.79 12.53 -19.42
CA LEU A 92 -7.53 13.06 -18.09
C LEU A 92 -6.90 14.44 -18.17
N ILE A 93 -7.45 15.39 -17.41
CA ILE A 93 -6.94 16.77 -17.33
C ILE A 93 -6.60 17.06 -15.87
N GLY A 94 -5.34 17.37 -15.59
CA GLY A 94 -4.86 17.69 -14.24
C GLY A 94 -3.83 18.81 -14.25
N GLN A 95 -3.32 19.19 -13.07
CA GLN A 95 -2.22 20.13 -12.99
C GLN A 95 -0.90 19.44 -13.39
N GLU A 96 -0.03 20.17 -14.09
CA GLU A 96 1.33 19.69 -14.33
C GLU A 96 2.10 19.69 -13.01
N GLN A 97 2.72 18.56 -12.67
CA GLN A 97 3.49 18.43 -11.44
C GLN A 97 4.79 19.24 -11.56
N GLN A 98 5.05 20.07 -10.56
CA GLN A 98 6.37 20.68 -10.39
C GLN A 98 7.32 19.66 -9.76
N PRO A 99 8.58 19.55 -10.23
CA PRO A 99 9.56 18.69 -9.61
C PRO A 99 9.78 19.10 -8.15
N ILE A 100 10.01 18.12 -7.28
CA ILE A 100 10.27 18.37 -5.86
C ILE A 100 11.61 19.10 -5.75
N ILE A 101 11.57 20.37 -5.34
CA ILE A 101 12.75 21.10 -4.91
C ILE A 101 12.84 20.93 -3.40
N ASN A 102 13.92 20.30 -2.92
CA ASN A 102 14.20 20.11 -1.49
C ASN A 102 13.94 21.41 -0.71
N GLY A 103 13.09 21.33 0.32
CA GLY A 103 12.76 22.45 1.21
C GLY A 103 11.48 23.22 0.90
N SER A 104 10.72 22.89 -0.16
CA SER A 104 9.40 23.49 -0.41
C SER A 104 8.30 22.74 0.33
N SER A 105 8.16 23.00 1.63
CA SER A 105 7.10 22.45 2.50
C SER A 105 5.81 23.25 2.37
N SER A 106 5.17 23.26 1.20
CA SER A 106 3.77 23.69 1.12
C SER A 106 2.90 22.47 1.37
N SER A 107 2.31 22.38 2.56
CA SER A 107 1.24 21.43 2.85
C SER A 107 0.14 21.56 1.81
N SER A 108 -0.06 20.52 1.00
CA SER A 108 -1.15 20.46 0.03
C SER A 108 -2.31 19.70 0.65
N ILE A 109 -3.49 20.31 0.65
CA ILE A 109 -4.71 19.70 1.18
C ILE A 109 -5.69 19.46 0.04
N TYR A 110 -6.00 18.19 -0.21
CA TYR A 110 -7.14 17.78 -1.02
C TYR A 110 -8.39 17.71 -0.15
N ARG A 111 -9.51 18.23 -0.66
CA ARG A 111 -10.86 17.99 -0.13
C ARG A 111 -11.74 17.51 -1.27
N ARG A 112 -12.53 16.47 -1.03
CA ARG A 112 -13.59 16.03 -1.93
C ARG A 112 -14.51 17.21 -2.24
N TRP A 113 -14.98 17.30 -3.48
CA TRP A 113 -15.78 18.41 -3.94
C TRP A 113 -17.09 18.47 -3.15
N ILE A 114 -17.36 19.62 -2.53
CA ILE A 114 -18.60 19.88 -1.79
C ILE A 114 -19.54 20.79 -2.61
N ASP A 115 -18.99 21.55 -3.57
CA ASP A 115 -19.73 22.51 -4.39
C ASP A 115 -19.83 22.08 -5.87
N PRO A 116 -21.02 21.66 -6.34
CA PRO A 116 -21.28 21.30 -7.73
C PRO A 116 -21.10 22.45 -8.72
N ASP A 117 -21.32 23.71 -8.30
CA ASP A 117 -21.26 24.87 -9.21
C ASP A 117 -19.83 25.14 -9.68
N SER A 118 -18.85 24.96 -8.78
CA SER A 118 -17.43 25.06 -9.11
C SER A 118 -16.99 24.02 -10.15
N LEU A 119 -17.55 22.80 -10.12
CA LEU A 119 -17.24 21.74 -11.07
C LEU A 119 -17.81 22.05 -12.44
N ASN A 120 -19.09 22.42 -12.48
CA ASN A 120 -19.78 22.78 -13.71
C ASN A 120 -19.07 23.92 -14.47
N ASN A 121 -18.61 24.95 -13.76
CA ASN A 121 -17.84 26.05 -14.36
C ASN A 121 -16.51 25.57 -14.98
N LEU A 122 -15.82 24.61 -14.36
CA LEU A 122 -14.58 24.05 -14.89
C LEU A 122 -14.83 23.21 -16.14
N GLU A 123 -15.88 22.39 -16.13
CA GLU A 123 -16.30 21.59 -17.28
C GLU A 123 -16.62 22.47 -18.49
N ILE A 124 -17.40 23.55 -18.29
CA ILE A 124 -17.72 24.52 -19.34
C ILE A 124 -16.45 25.14 -19.94
N SER A 125 -15.49 25.52 -19.11
CA SER A 125 -14.21 26.10 -19.55
C SER A 125 -13.33 25.11 -20.32
N LEU A 126 -13.32 23.83 -19.94
CA LEU A 126 -12.47 22.81 -20.56
C LEU A 126 -13.12 22.13 -21.77
N LYS A 127 -14.43 22.29 -21.97
CA LYS A 127 -15.19 21.67 -23.06
C LYS A 127 -14.58 21.90 -24.45
N PRO A 128 -14.13 23.11 -24.85
CA PRO A 128 -13.50 23.31 -26.15
C PRO A 128 -12.23 22.49 -26.36
N LEU A 129 -11.41 22.35 -25.31
CA LEU A 129 -10.20 21.52 -25.33
C LEU A 129 -10.55 20.04 -25.48
N VAL A 130 -11.51 19.55 -24.69
CA VAL A 130 -11.97 18.15 -24.76
C VAL A 130 -12.53 17.80 -26.13
N ILE A 131 -13.28 18.72 -26.74
CA ILE A 131 -13.79 18.58 -28.11
C ILE A 131 -12.62 18.49 -29.10
N ALA A 132 -11.60 19.33 -28.98
CA ALA A 132 -10.42 19.30 -29.86
C ALA A 132 -9.61 17.98 -29.74
N LEU A 133 -9.63 17.34 -28.57
CA LEU A 133 -8.96 16.06 -28.31
C LEU A 133 -9.80 14.83 -28.72
N SER A 134 -11.03 15.04 -29.19
CA SER A 134 -11.96 13.95 -29.55
C SER A 134 -11.77 13.51 -31.01
N PRO A 135 -11.94 12.20 -31.33
CA PRO A 135 -11.80 11.72 -32.70
C PRO A 135 -12.80 12.36 -33.67
N LYS A 136 -12.32 12.72 -34.87
CA LYS A 136 -13.15 13.36 -35.92
C LYS A 136 -14.33 12.49 -36.35
N SER A 137 -14.17 11.17 -36.29
CA SER A 137 -15.22 10.21 -36.63
C SER A 137 -16.47 10.32 -35.75
N TYR A 138 -16.41 10.96 -34.59
CA TYR A 138 -17.56 11.10 -33.69
C TYR A 138 -18.37 12.39 -33.87
N PHE A 139 -17.96 13.27 -34.78
CA PHE A 139 -18.70 14.48 -35.12
C PHE A 139 -19.76 14.19 -36.20
N HIS A 140 -20.78 13.41 -35.85
CA HIS A 140 -21.95 13.21 -36.71
C HIS A 140 -23.03 14.25 -36.34
N ASN A 141 -23.31 15.20 -37.23
CA ASN A 141 -24.30 16.29 -37.07
C ASN A 141 -23.93 17.41 -36.07
N GLU A 142 -22.64 17.76 -35.95
CA GLU A 142 -22.12 18.91 -35.17
C GLU A 142 -22.29 18.90 -33.64
N ASN A 143 -23.02 17.94 -33.07
CA ASN A 143 -23.21 17.82 -31.63
C ASN A 143 -22.45 16.63 -31.06
N LEU A 144 -21.19 16.85 -30.65
CA LEU A 144 -20.45 15.92 -29.81
C LEU A 144 -20.72 16.25 -28.33
N GLU A 145 -21.35 15.32 -27.61
CA GLU A 145 -21.49 15.39 -26.17
C GLU A 145 -20.41 14.51 -25.53
N VAL A 146 -19.51 15.13 -24.77
CA VAL A 146 -18.46 14.43 -24.01
C VAL A 146 -18.80 14.55 -22.53
N PRO A 147 -19.19 13.46 -21.85
CA PRO A 147 -19.40 13.48 -20.41
C PRO A 147 -18.09 13.75 -19.66
N PHE A 148 -18.18 14.56 -18.61
CA PHE A 148 -17.13 14.69 -17.60
C PHE A 148 -17.42 13.71 -16.47
N LEU A 149 -16.51 12.76 -16.27
CA LEU A 149 -16.58 11.76 -15.23
C LEU A 149 -15.92 12.28 -13.95
N CYS A 150 -16.51 11.90 -12.82
CA CYS A 150 -15.95 12.11 -11.49
C CYS A 150 -15.40 10.79 -10.95
N TYR A 151 -14.26 10.85 -10.28
CA TYR A 151 -13.73 9.73 -9.52
C TYR A 151 -14.16 9.86 -8.06
N GLU A 152 -14.88 8.86 -7.57
CA GLU A 152 -15.31 8.77 -6.18
C GLU A 152 -14.64 7.57 -5.51
N ASP A 153 -13.87 7.85 -4.45
CA ASP A 153 -13.37 6.87 -3.50
C ASP A 153 -13.77 7.27 -2.09
N ASN A 154 -13.40 6.45 -1.11
CA ASN A 154 -13.70 6.70 0.30
C ASN A 154 -12.87 7.83 0.92
N ILE A 155 -11.98 8.50 0.18
CA ILE A 155 -11.16 9.61 0.70
C ILE A 155 -11.95 10.91 0.67
N VAL A 156 -12.21 11.46 1.85
CA VAL A 156 -12.89 12.74 2.05
C VAL A 156 -11.87 13.88 1.98
N CYS A 157 -10.73 13.72 2.63
CA CYS A 157 -9.68 14.74 2.74
C CYS A 157 -8.31 14.04 2.76
N SER A 158 -7.29 14.70 2.20
CA SER A 158 -5.88 14.31 2.36
C SER A 158 -5.01 15.53 2.58
N LEU A 159 -4.08 15.46 3.52
CA LEU A 159 -3.07 16.47 3.82
C LEU A 159 -1.69 15.85 3.70
N VAL A 160 -0.88 16.43 2.82
CA VAL A 160 0.54 16.08 2.72
C VAL A 160 1.32 16.70 3.89
N LEU A 161 1.93 15.85 4.71
CA LEU A 161 2.77 16.24 5.84
C LEU A 161 4.23 16.44 5.42
N GLU A 162 4.75 15.55 4.58
CA GLU A 162 6.14 15.61 4.12
C GLU A 162 6.32 14.90 2.76
N LYS A 163 7.19 15.47 1.92
CA LYS A 163 7.78 14.79 0.77
C LYS A 163 9.29 14.70 1.01
N CYS A 164 9.85 13.51 0.90
CA CYS A 164 11.28 13.27 1.15
C CYS A 164 11.82 12.21 0.17
N ILE A 165 13.13 12.01 0.14
CA ILE A 165 13.80 11.09 -0.78
C ILE A 165 14.72 10.19 0.04
N GLY A 166 14.49 8.88 -0.01
CA GLY A 166 15.39 7.87 0.54
C GLY A 166 16.41 7.40 -0.50
N ASN A 167 17.53 6.88 -0.03
CA ASN A 167 18.63 6.42 -0.90
C ASN A 167 18.28 5.13 -1.66
N PHE A 168 17.39 4.31 -1.09
CA PHE A 168 16.97 3.04 -1.65
C PHE A 168 15.54 3.12 -2.18
N VAL A 169 14.61 3.66 -1.39
CA VAL A 169 13.18 3.67 -1.77
C VAL A 169 12.80 4.82 -2.71
N GLY A 170 13.67 5.82 -2.87
CA GLY A 170 13.43 6.99 -3.70
C GLY A 170 12.44 7.98 -3.08
N GLU A 171 11.65 8.64 -3.91
CA GLU A 171 10.68 9.64 -3.44
C GLU A 171 9.57 9.00 -2.58
N MET A 172 9.34 9.58 -1.40
CA MET A 172 8.34 9.19 -0.43
C MET A 172 7.35 10.32 -0.15
N LEU A 173 6.12 9.94 0.17
CA LEU A 173 5.04 10.83 0.57
C LEU A 173 4.46 10.38 1.90
N VAL A 174 4.35 11.30 2.85
CA VAL A 174 3.63 11.13 4.12
C VAL A 174 2.38 11.99 4.08
N GLU A 175 1.22 11.39 4.29
CA GLU A 175 -0.07 12.07 4.28
C GLU A 175 -1.00 11.61 5.42
N ASP A 176 -1.79 12.54 5.95
CA ASP A 176 -2.97 12.23 6.77
C ASP A 176 -4.21 12.24 5.88
N VAL A 177 -5.03 11.21 6.00
CA VAL A 177 -6.26 11.05 5.22
C VAL A 177 -7.47 10.89 6.13
N GLU A 178 -8.57 11.49 5.71
CA GLU A 178 -9.89 11.23 6.26
C GLU A 178 -10.63 10.29 5.33
N ILE A 179 -11.14 9.20 5.89
CA ILE A 179 -11.83 8.15 5.21
C ILE A 179 -13.26 8.06 5.74
N GLU A 180 -14.20 7.96 4.82
CA GLU A 180 -15.60 7.66 5.11
C GLU A 180 -15.82 6.15 5.14
N GLY A 181 -16.19 5.64 6.31
CA GLY A 181 -16.55 4.24 6.53
C GLY A 181 -17.88 3.86 5.88
N SER A 182 -18.14 2.57 5.74
CA SER A 182 -19.40 2.05 5.16
C SER A 182 -20.65 2.44 5.94
N ASP A 183 -20.50 2.76 7.22
CA ASP A 183 -21.53 3.23 8.15
C ASP A 183 -21.52 4.76 8.30
N GLN A 184 -20.87 5.48 7.37
CA GLN A 184 -20.63 6.93 7.41
C GLN A 184 -19.80 7.38 8.62
N SER A 185 -19.10 6.44 9.29
CA SER A 185 -18.14 6.80 10.33
C SER A 185 -16.93 7.51 9.72
N ARG A 186 -16.35 8.45 10.48
CA ARG A 186 -15.13 9.14 10.08
C ARG A 186 -13.93 8.41 10.67
N GLU A 187 -13.02 7.98 9.83
CA GLU A 187 -11.76 7.38 10.23
C GLU A 187 -10.60 8.22 9.73
N PHE A 188 -9.60 8.44 10.58
CA PHE A 188 -8.38 9.15 10.21
C PHE A 188 -7.23 8.16 10.14
N ARG A 189 -6.49 8.19 9.03
CA ARG A 189 -5.32 7.34 8.82
C ARG A 189 -4.13 8.17 8.39
N ARG A 190 -2.93 7.69 8.71
CA ARG A 190 -1.67 8.21 8.20
C ARG A 190 -1.03 7.20 7.27
N ARG A 191 -0.61 7.66 6.09
CA ARG A 191 -0.06 6.83 5.02
C ARG A 191 1.38 7.21 4.71
N LEU A 192 2.21 6.19 4.53
CA LEU A 192 3.50 6.27 3.85
C LEU A 192 3.33 5.68 2.45
N ARG A 193 3.74 6.40 1.41
CA ARG A 193 3.72 5.93 0.02
C ARG A 193 5.09 6.12 -0.62
N PHE A 194 5.52 5.14 -1.41
CA PHE A 194 6.71 5.27 -2.26
C PHE A 194 6.28 5.56 -3.69
N LYS A 195 6.82 6.62 -4.30
CA LYS A 195 6.43 7.01 -5.66
C LYS A 195 6.86 5.99 -6.72
N ARG A 196 7.91 5.20 -6.46
CA ARG A 196 8.32 4.08 -7.31
C ARG A 196 7.24 2.98 -7.42
N MET A 197 6.33 2.89 -6.44
CA MET A 197 5.20 1.97 -6.41
C MET A 197 3.91 2.73 -6.06
N PRO A 198 3.41 3.61 -6.95
CA PRO A 198 2.34 4.53 -6.59
C PRO A 198 0.98 3.82 -6.37
N ASN A 199 0.91 2.55 -6.79
CA ASN A 199 -0.18 1.61 -6.55
C ASN A 199 -0.37 1.23 -5.09
N LEU A 200 0.71 1.23 -4.32
CA LEU A 200 0.75 0.58 -3.02
C LEU A 200 0.98 1.62 -1.93
N VAL A 201 0.04 1.69 -0.99
CA VAL A 201 0.32 2.31 0.31
C VAL A 201 1.29 1.38 1.03
N GLN A 202 2.44 1.91 1.43
CA GLN A 202 3.53 1.13 2.02
C GLN A 202 3.28 0.86 3.49
N THR A 203 2.77 1.87 4.19
CA THR A 203 2.32 1.71 5.56
C THR A 203 1.09 2.57 5.77
N GLU A 204 0.09 2.00 6.43
CA GLU A 204 -1.09 2.72 6.85
C GLU A 204 -1.34 2.44 8.33
N ILE A 205 -1.49 3.50 9.11
CA ILE A 205 -1.84 3.42 10.53
C ILE A 205 -3.08 4.24 10.79
N ARG A 206 -3.85 3.86 11.81
CA ARG A 206 -4.88 4.72 12.35
C ARG A 206 -4.24 5.86 13.13
N ILE A 207 -4.81 7.05 13.03
CA ILE A 207 -4.46 8.20 13.87
C ILE A 207 -5.69 8.71 14.60
N VAL A 208 -5.47 9.26 15.80
CA VAL A 208 -6.54 9.81 16.64
C VAL A 208 -6.25 11.27 16.98
N PRO A 209 -7.26 12.15 16.93
CA PRO A 209 -7.07 13.56 17.25
C PRO A 209 -6.82 13.73 18.76
N ASN A 210 -5.78 14.48 19.10
CA ASN A 210 -5.44 14.82 20.47
C ASN A 210 -6.45 15.82 21.04
N LYS A 211 -6.93 15.58 22.26
CA LYS A 211 -7.73 16.53 23.05
C LYS A 211 -9.06 16.96 22.39
N VAL A 212 -9.71 16.09 21.64
CA VAL A 212 -11.04 16.35 21.06
C VAL A 212 -12.07 15.34 21.58
N SER A 213 -13.24 15.83 22.01
CA SER A 213 -14.35 14.99 22.51
C SER A 213 -15.34 14.58 21.42
N CYS A 214 -15.39 15.29 20.29
CA CYS A 214 -16.33 15.08 19.19
C CYS A 214 -15.61 15.12 17.83
N LEU A 215 -15.65 13.98 17.12
CA LEU A 215 -14.99 13.82 15.82
C LEU A 215 -15.58 14.77 14.76
N ASP A 216 -16.87 15.13 14.82
CA ASP A 216 -17.54 15.99 13.83
C ASP A 216 -16.89 17.37 13.66
N SER A 217 -16.19 17.84 14.70
CA SER A 217 -15.48 19.14 14.69
C SER A 217 -14.05 19.08 14.14
N VAL A 218 -13.56 17.88 13.81
CA VAL A 218 -12.17 17.67 13.37
C VAL A 218 -12.05 18.03 11.89
N ASP A 219 -11.11 18.91 11.55
CA ASP A 219 -10.72 19.23 10.17
C ASP A 219 -9.23 18.99 9.99
N ILE A 220 -8.88 18.11 9.05
CA ILE A 220 -7.49 17.83 8.70
C ILE A 220 -6.84 19.12 8.16
N GLY A 221 -5.68 19.47 8.72
CA GLY A 221 -4.92 20.67 8.33
C GLY A 221 -5.27 21.92 9.13
N SER A 222 -6.23 21.84 10.07
CA SER A 222 -6.36 22.87 11.09
C SER A 222 -5.15 22.85 12.02
N SER A 223 -4.52 24.01 12.25
CA SER A 223 -3.36 24.14 13.14
C SER A 223 -3.69 23.85 14.61
N SER A 224 -4.98 23.75 14.98
CA SER A 224 -5.42 23.49 16.34
C SER A 224 -5.55 22.01 16.69
N ILE A 225 -5.41 21.11 15.71
CA ILE A 225 -5.61 19.67 15.90
C ILE A 225 -4.30 18.94 15.60
N GLU A 226 -3.81 18.24 16.60
CA GLU A 226 -2.66 17.34 16.47
C GLU A 226 -3.16 15.90 16.49
N PHE A 227 -2.57 15.03 15.69
CA PHE A 227 -2.93 13.62 15.63
C PHE A 227 -1.83 12.76 16.21
N SER A 228 -2.21 11.76 17.03
CA SER A 228 -1.29 10.73 17.52
C SER A 228 -1.52 9.40 16.79
N PRO A 229 -0.46 8.65 16.47
CA PRO A 229 -0.53 7.25 16.03
C PRO A 229 -1.31 6.39 17.03
N ASP A 230 -2.24 5.57 16.54
CA ASP A 230 -2.88 4.48 17.29
C ASP A 230 -2.22 3.15 16.92
N LEU A 231 -1.20 2.75 17.68
CA LEU A 231 -0.47 1.49 17.48
C LEU A 231 -1.26 0.26 17.95
N GLY A 232 -2.46 0.45 18.54
CA GLY A 232 -3.31 -0.63 19.01
C GLY A 232 -4.13 -1.29 17.92
N VAL A 233 -4.16 -0.73 16.71
CA VAL A 233 -4.99 -1.21 15.60
C VAL A 233 -4.16 -1.29 14.32
N LEU A 234 -4.18 -2.47 13.69
CA LEU A 234 -3.66 -2.66 12.35
C LEU A 234 -4.78 -2.45 11.33
N VAL A 235 -4.62 -1.45 10.47
CA VAL A 235 -5.58 -1.12 9.40
C VAL A 235 -5.08 -1.54 8.01
N HIS A 236 -3.79 -1.87 7.91
CA HIS A 236 -3.18 -2.31 6.66
C HIS A 236 -3.56 -3.78 6.35
N ALA A 237 -4.05 -4.03 5.14
CA ALA A 237 -4.84 -5.23 4.82
C ALA A 237 -4.15 -6.58 5.14
N TYR A 238 -2.85 -6.72 4.87
CA TYR A 238 -2.13 -7.98 5.07
C TYR A 238 -1.45 -8.11 6.46
N LEU A 239 -1.33 -7.02 7.23
CA LEU A 239 -0.67 -7.08 8.53
C LEU A 239 -1.48 -7.88 9.56
N VAL A 240 -2.81 -7.79 9.51
CA VAL A 240 -3.69 -8.58 10.39
C VAL A 240 -3.55 -10.10 10.11
N PRO A 241 -3.63 -10.57 8.85
CA PRO A 241 -3.25 -11.94 8.48
C PRO A 241 -1.85 -12.36 8.94
N MET A 242 -0.82 -11.53 8.76
CA MET A 242 0.54 -11.83 9.22
C MET A 242 0.60 -12.05 10.73
N VAL A 243 -0.06 -11.21 11.52
CA VAL A 243 -0.15 -11.37 12.97
C VAL A 243 -1.00 -12.58 13.36
N ALA A 244 -2.06 -12.89 12.62
CA ALA A 244 -2.91 -14.07 12.87
C ALA A 244 -2.12 -15.38 12.78
N SER A 245 -1.06 -15.45 11.97
CA SER A 245 -0.17 -16.62 11.88
C SER A 245 0.41 -17.08 13.23
N LEU A 246 0.55 -16.16 14.20
CA LEU A 246 1.03 -16.46 15.55
C LEU A 246 0.11 -17.46 16.28
N ALA A 247 -1.13 -17.64 15.82
CA ALA A 247 -2.04 -18.65 16.33
C ALA A 247 -1.44 -20.07 16.22
N LEU A 248 -0.64 -20.36 15.19
CA LEU A 248 0.03 -21.65 15.01
C LEU A 248 1.02 -21.96 16.13
N ILE A 249 1.59 -20.94 16.76
CA ILE A 249 2.64 -21.10 17.79
C ILE A 249 2.24 -20.56 19.15
N GLY A 250 0.97 -20.19 19.34
CA GLY A 250 0.49 -19.51 20.55
C GLY A 250 0.71 -20.31 21.83
N SER A 251 0.54 -21.63 21.79
CA SER A 251 0.82 -22.52 22.94
C SER A 251 2.30 -22.60 23.27
N CYS A 252 3.18 -22.50 22.28
CA CYS A 252 4.61 -22.52 22.51
C CYS A 252 5.08 -21.14 23.04
N ILE A 253 4.51 -20.03 22.53
CA ILE A 253 4.73 -18.67 23.06
C ILE A 253 4.28 -18.55 24.51
N GLU A 254 3.09 -19.05 24.86
CA GLU A 254 2.58 -19.00 26.23
C GLU A 254 3.53 -19.70 27.21
N LYS A 255 4.04 -20.89 26.86
CA LYS A 255 5.05 -21.59 27.68
C LYS A 255 6.32 -20.77 27.86
N HIS A 256 6.79 -20.06 26.83
CA HIS A 256 7.93 -19.16 26.96
C HIS A 256 7.63 -18.02 27.94
N VAL A 257 6.45 -17.40 27.84
CA VAL A 257 6.02 -16.34 28.75
C VAL A 257 5.90 -16.85 30.19
N GLU A 258 5.33 -18.03 30.41
CA GLU A 258 5.25 -18.68 31.73
C GLU A 258 6.63 -19.01 32.32
N SER A 259 7.63 -19.28 31.46
CA SER A 259 9.03 -19.47 31.88
C SER A 259 9.78 -18.16 32.15
N GLY A 260 9.11 -17.01 32.03
CA GLY A 260 9.71 -15.68 32.24
C GLY A 260 10.47 -15.12 31.03
N LEU A 261 10.33 -15.74 29.86
CA LEU A 261 10.94 -15.27 28.61
C LEU A 261 9.93 -14.46 27.80
N ARG A 262 10.38 -13.38 27.16
CA ARG A 262 9.56 -12.63 26.20
C ARG A 262 9.63 -13.27 24.82
N PRO A 263 8.52 -13.27 24.06
CA PRO A 263 8.56 -13.71 22.68
C PRO A 263 9.36 -12.73 21.83
N LYS A 264 10.03 -13.24 20.79
CA LYS A 264 10.97 -12.50 19.94
C LYS A 264 10.53 -12.53 18.49
N ALA A 265 10.47 -11.35 17.87
CA ALA A 265 10.17 -11.18 16.45
C ALA A 265 11.34 -10.53 15.71
N LEU A 266 11.61 -11.02 14.50
CA LEU A 266 12.45 -10.35 13.52
C LEU A 266 11.54 -9.85 12.39
N CYS A 267 11.44 -8.53 12.21
CA CYS A 267 10.71 -7.90 11.12
C CYS A 267 11.70 -7.40 10.07
N LEU A 268 11.64 -7.97 8.87
CA LEU A 268 12.44 -7.53 7.72
C LEU A 268 11.57 -6.65 6.83
N GLY A 269 11.96 -5.37 6.70
CA GLY A 269 11.09 -4.30 6.24
C GLY A 269 10.37 -3.69 7.43
N VAL A 270 10.70 -2.44 7.77
CA VAL A 270 10.03 -1.73 8.87
C VAL A 270 8.94 -0.83 8.32
N GLY A 271 9.20 -0.17 7.18
CA GLY A 271 8.29 0.84 6.65
C GLY A 271 8.00 1.92 7.69
N GLY A 272 6.73 2.29 7.85
CA GLY A 272 6.27 3.18 8.92
C GLY A 272 6.24 2.55 10.31
N GLY A 273 6.59 1.27 10.49
CA GLY A 273 6.72 0.63 11.80
C GLY A 273 5.41 0.12 12.42
N ALA A 274 4.32 0.04 11.64
CA ALA A 274 3.01 -0.41 12.13
C ALA A 274 3.06 -1.81 12.74
N LEU A 275 3.68 -2.78 12.04
CA LEU A 275 3.83 -4.15 12.52
C LEU A 275 4.71 -4.23 13.76
N VAL A 276 5.86 -3.54 13.74
CA VAL A 276 6.81 -3.48 14.85
C VAL A 276 6.16 -2.91 16.12
N GLY A 277 5.46 -1.77 15.98
CA GLY A 277 4.75 -1.13 17.07
C GLY A 277 3.60 -1.97 17.61
N PHE A 278 2.84 -2.65 16.74
CA PHE A 278 1.75 -3.52 17.19
C PHE A 278 2.26 -4.74 17.96
N LEU A 279 3.29 -5.44 17.45
CA LEU A 279 3.87 -6.60 18.13
C LEU A 279 4.39 -6.25 19.52
N GLN A 280 5.05 -5.10 19.66
CA GLN A 280 5.55 -4.64 20.95
C GLN A 280 4.41 -4.17 21.87
N THR A 281 3.54 -3.27 21.43
CA THR A 281 2.51 -2.66 22.30
C THR A 281 1.38 -3.62 22.64
N GLN A 282 0.90 -4.40 21.67
CA GLN A 282 -0.27 -5.26 21.84
C GLN A 282 0.09 -6.68 22.24
N LEU A 283 1.27 -7.19 21.86
CA LEU A 283 1.64 -8.60 22.07
C LEU A 283 2.89 -8.80 22.94
N ASP A 284 3.47 -7.72 23.50
CA ASP A 284 4.60 -7.77 24.44
C ASP A 284 5.90 -8.40 23.88
N PHE A 285 6.05 -8.40 22.56
CA PHE A 285 7.25 -8.92 21.90
C PHE A 285 8.48 -8.03 22.11
N GLU A 286 9.64 -8.69 22.18
CA GLU A 286 10.92 -8.07 21.84
C GLU A 286 11.08 -8.12 20.31
N VAL A 287 11.17 -6.97 19.66
CA VAL A 287 11.17 -6.85 18.20
C VAL A 287 12.51 -6.32 17.71
N VAL A 288 13.08 -7.02 16.73
CA VAL A 288 14.18 -6.51 15.91
C VAL A 288 13.60 -6.11 14.56
N GLY A 289 13.63 -4.82 14.23
CA GLY A 289 13.26 -4.30 12.93
C GLY A 289 14.49 -4.08 12.06
N VAL A 290 14.47 -4.48 10.80
CA VAL A 290 15.55 -4.24 9.84
C VAL A 290 14.99 -3.49 8.63
N GLU A 291 15.57 -2.33 8.34
CA GLU A 291 15.19 -1.47 7.23
C GLU A 291 16.45 -1.07 6.46
N VAL A 292 16.39 -1.06 5.13
CA VAL A 292 17.56 -0.73 4.32
C VAL A 292 17.76 0.78 4.21
N ASP A 293 16.66 1.55 4.27
CA ASP A 293 16.67 3.00 4.09
C ASP A 293 16.53 3.78 5.40
N GLU A 294 17.58 4.49 5.79
CA GLU A 294 17.58 5.33 7.01
C GLU A 294 16.49 6.41 6.99
N GLU A 295 16.15 6.94 5.81
CA GLU A 295 15.11 7.98 5.69
C GLU A 295 13.71 7.42 5.97
N VAL A 296 13.46 6.15 5.63
CA VAL A 296 12.20 5.45 6.00
C VAL A 296 12.08 5.40 7.52
N LEU A 297 13.16 5.05 8.23
CA LEU A 297 13.14 5.01 9.69
C LEU A 297 13.00 6.40 10.33
N ARG A 298 13.62 7.44 9.75
CA ARG A 298 13.42 8.81 10.20
C ARG A 298 11.94 9.20 10.09
N VAL A 299 11.30 8.87 8.96
CA VAL A 299 9.88 9.11 8.73
C VAL A 299 9.03 8.32 9.72
N ALA A 300 9.31 7.03 9.92
CA ALA A 300 8.60 6.17 10.87
C ALA A 300 8.64 6.73 12.30
N ARG A 301 9.81 7.17 12.77
CA ARG A 301 9.96 7.82 14.09
C ARG A 301 9.19 9.12 14.19
N LYS A 302 9.32 9.99 13.18
CA LYS A 302 8.74 11.33 13.20
C LYS A 302 7.22 11.33 13.09
N TYR A 303 6.66 10.41 12.30
CA TYR A 303 5.27 10.48 11.89
C TYR A 303 4.42 9.27 12.32
N PHE A 304 5.02 8.10 12.54
CA PHE A 304 4.26 6.88 12.78
C PHE A 304 4.41 6.33 14.20
N GLY A 305 5.18 7.00 15.06
CA GLY A 305 5.33 6.63 16.47
C GLY A 305 6.26 5.43 16.67
N LEU A 306 7.16 5.16 15.72
CA LEU A 306 8.22 4.18 15.92
C LEU A 306 9.19 4.70 16.99
N GLU A 307 9.33 3.97 18.08
CA GLU A 307 10.26 4.29 19.17
C GLU A 307 11.34 3.22 19.28
N ASP A 308 12.60 3.64 19.40
CA ASP A 308 13.69 2.76 19.79
C ASP A 308 13.65 2.58 21.32
N GLY A 309 13.86 1.36 21.80
CA GLY A 309 13.87 1.07 23.23
C GLY A 309 14.37 -0.32 23.56
N ASP A 310 14.26 -0.70 24.83
CA ASP A 310 14.74 -2.01 25.29
C ASP A 310 14.04 -3.18 24.59
N LEU A 311 12.78 -2.96 24.17
CA LEU A 311 11.94 -3.97 23.51
C LEU A 311 11.89 -3.83 21.99
N VAL A 312 12.35 -2.72 21.41
CA VAL A 312 12.37 -2.50 19.95
C VAL A 312 13.75 -2.02 19.54
N ARG A 313 14.43 -2.84 18.75
CA ARG A 313 15.76 -2.53 18.22
C ARG A 313 15.71 -2.46 16.70
N VAL A 314 15.95 -1.28 16.15
CA VAL A 314 15.93 -1.09 14.70
C VAL A 314 17.35 -1.03 14.13
N GLN A 315 17.58 -1.70 13.01
CA GLN A 315 18.88 -1.76 12.32
C GLN A 315 18.75 -1.24 10.88
N VAL A 316 19.62 -0.30 10.50
CA VAL A 316 19.73 0.18 9.11
C VAL A 316 20.66 -0.75 8.33
N ARG A 317 20.11 -1.79 7.69
CA ARG A 317 20.86 -2.83 6.96
C ARG A 317 20.00 -3.50 5.89
N ASP A 318 20.65 -4.18 4.95
CA ASP A 318 19.97 -5.16 4.10
C ASP A 318 19.46 -6.35 4.95
N GLY A 319 18.18 -6.71 4.78
CA GLY A 319 17.54 -7.75 5.58
C GLY A 319 18.10 -9.15 5.35
N MET A 320 18.50 -9.47 4.12
CA MET A 320 19.09 -10.77 3.79
C MET A 320 20.52 -10.87 4.33
N GLU A 321 21.34 -9.83 4.17
CA GLU A 321 22.69 -9.75 4.74
C GLU A 321 22.65 -9.84 6.27
N PHE A 322 21.71 -9.14 6.90
CA PHE A 322 21.55 -9.18 8.35
C PHE A 322 21.22 -10.59 8.84
N MET A 323 20.29 -11.26 8.18
CA MET A 323 19.88 -12.63 8.52
C MET A 323 21.01 -13.64 8.31
N ASP A 324 21.79 -13.49 7.24
CA ASP A 324 22.96 -14.33 6.97
C ASP A 324 24.03 -14.20 8.06
N ARG A 325 24.34 -12.97 8.48
CA ARG A 325 25.28 -12.71 9.59
C ARG A 325 24.81 -13.35 10.90
N LEU A 326 23.51 -13.23 11.22
CA LEU A 326 22.94 -13.87 12.40
C LEU A 326 23.06 -15.40 12.35
N ALA A 327 22.85 -16.01 11.18
CA ALA A 327 22.98 -17.45 10.98
C ALA A 327 24.42 -17.94 11.19
N HIS A 328 25.42 -17.12 10.85
CA HIS A 328 26.84 -17.41 11.05
C HIS A 328 27.35 -17.12 12.48
N GLY A 329 26.48 -16.59 13.36
CA GLY A 329 26.84 -16.28 14.75
C GLY A 329 27.65 -14.98 14.90
N ASP A 330 27.62 -14.10 13.89
CA ASP A 330 28.24 -12.79 13.98
C ASP A 330 27.56 -11.94 15.07
N VAL A 331 28.35 -11.14 15.78
CA VAL A 331 27.81 -10.18 16.75
C VAL A 331 27.25 -8.98 15.98
N VAL A 332 25.95 -9.02 15.68
CA VAL A 332 25.22 -7.90 15.07
C VAL A 332 24.31 -7.24 16.10
N GLY A 333 24.65 -6.03 16.54
CA GLY A 333 23.80 -5.22 17.42
C GLY A 333 23.48 -5.83 18.81
N ASN A 334 24.31 -6.75 19.33
CA ASN A 334 24.03 -7.55 20.53
C ASN A 334 22.71 -8.32 20.45
N ILE A 335 22.34 -8.76 19.25
CA ILE A 335 21.15 -9.55 18.99
C ILE A 335 21.54 -11.02 19.02
N VAL A 336 20.90 -11.77 19.91
CA VAL A 336 21.08 -13.22 19.99
C VAL A 336 19.94 -13.85 19.19
N PRO A 337 20.23 -14.70 18.19
CA PRO A 337 19.21 -15.41 17.43
C PRO A 337 18.40 -16.33 18.36
N GLN A 338 17.30 -16.92 17.86
CA GLN A 338 16.18 -17.57 18.56
C GLN A 338 14.90 -16.72 18.53
N PHE A 339 14.42 -16.43 17.32
CA PHE A 339 13.13 -15.77 17.12
C PHE A 339 11.98 -16.79 17.17
N ASP A 340 10.86 -16.41 17.78
CA ASP A 340 9.61 -17.18 17.64
C ASP A 340 8.99 -16.96 16.27
N VAL A 341 9.19 -15.76 15.70
CA VAL A 341 8.69 -15.40 14.39
C VAL A 341 9.69 -14.55 13.60
N ILE A 342 9.83 -14.85 12.31
CA ILE A 342 10.37 -13.92 11.32
C ILE A 342 9.19 -13.45 10.47
N MET A 343 9.00 -12.15 10.34
CA MET A 343 7.97 -11.54 9.51
C MET A 343 8.66 -10.72 8.41
N VAL A 344 8.39 -11.06 7.15
CA VAL A 344 9.00 -10.42 6.00
C VAL A 344 7.94 -9.60 5.27
N ASP A 345 8.18 -8.30 5.25
CA ASP A 345 7.35 -7.28 4.61
C ASP A 345 8.24 -6.40 3.74
N LEU A 346 8.80 -7.01 2.69
CA LEU A 346 9.70 -6.38 1.75
C LEU A 346 8.99 -6.23 0.41
N ASP A 347 9.09 -5.06 -0.20
CA ASP A 347 8.64 -4.85 -1.57
C ASP A 347 9.72 -5.23 -2.58
N SER A 348 9.33 -5.60 -3.80
CA SER A 348 10.30 -5.76 -4.90
C SER A 348 10.85 -4.41 -5.38
N ASP A 349 12.11 -4.42 -5.84
CA ASP A 349 12.81 -3.23 -6.34
C ASP A 349 12.53 -2.91 -7.82
N ASP A 350 11.86 -3.79 -8.57
CA ASP A 350 11.70 -3.62 -10.02
C ASP A 350 10.27 -3.20 -10.43
N PRO A 351 10.02 -1.89 -10.67
CA PRO A 351 8.74 -1.40 -11.17
C PRO A 351 8.37 -1.95 -12.56
N ARG A 352 9.28 -2.60 -13.28
CA ARG A 352 9.03 -3.21 -14.61
C ARG A 352 8.44 -4.62 -14.53
N ASN A 353 8.58 -5.31 -13.39
CA ASN A 353 8.14 -6.70 -13.22
C ASN A 353 6.74 -6.82 -12.57
N GLY A 354 6.04 -5.69 -12.40
CA GLY A 354 4.75 -5.63 -11.69
C GLY A 354 4.93 -5.58 -10.17
N VAL A 355 3.81 -5.44 -9.44
CA VAL A 355 3.79 -5.39 -7.97
C VAL A 355 4.01 -6.81 -7.43
N SER A 356 5.26 -7.27 -7.39
CA SER A 356 5.62 -8.49 -6.66
C SER A 356 6.14 -8.14 -5.27
N ALA A 357 5.81 -8.97 -4.29
CA ALA A 357 6.38 -8.95 -2.95
C ALA A 357 6.55 -10.40 -2.49
N PRO A 358 7.67 -10.78 -1.85
CA PRO A 358 8.97 -10.07 -1.70
C PRO A 358 9.85 -10.08 -2.97
N PRO A 359 11.08 -9.49 -2.94
CA PRO A 359 12.12 -9.74 -3.93
C PRO A 359 12.39 -11.24 -4.18
N ILE A 360 12.65 -11.63 -5.42
CA ILE A 360 12.82 -13.04 -5.81
C ILE A 360 14.03 -13.70 -5.13
N GLU A 361 15.05 -12.90 -4.81
CA GLU A 361 16.26 -13.28 -4.09
C GLU A 361 15.93 -13.85 -2.71
N PHE A 362 14.82 -13.43 -2.11
CA PHE A 362 14.39 -13.88 -0.79
C PHE A 362 14.02 -15.38 -0.77
N PHE A 363 13.70 -15.96 -1.92
CA PHE A 363 13.33 -17.37 -2.05
C PHE A 363 14.51 -18.30 -2.30
N ARG A 364 15.73 -17.76 -2.35
CA ARG A 364 16.91 -18.61 -2.53
C ARG A 364 17.06 -19.56 -1.34
N ARG A 365 17.44 -20.80 -1.64
CA ARG A 365 17.62 -21.86 -0.64
C ARG A 365 18.55 -21.47 0.52
N ASP A 366 19.63 -20.74 0.25
CA ASP A 366 20.56 -20.27 1.28
C ASP A 366 19.92 -19.24 2.22
N VAL A 367 19.13 -18.30 1.68
CA VAL A 367 18.37 -17.31 2.47
C VAL A 367 17.34 -18.01 3.35
N LEU A 368 16.59 -18.96 2.80
CA LEU A 368 15.61 -19.76 3.56
C LEU A 368 16.26 -20.62 4.65
N LEU A 369 17.43 -21.19 4.38
CA LEU A 369 18.20 -21.94 5.39
C LEU A 369 18.70 -21.02 6.52
N ALA A 370 19.18 -19.82 6.18
CA ALA A 370 19.56 -18.81 7.17
C ALA A 370 18.36 -18.44 8.06
N ALA A 371 17.20 -18.16 7.46
CA ALA A 371 15.95 -17.89 8.19
C ALA A 371 15.58 -19.03 9.15
N ARG A 372 15.60 -20.28 8.66
CA ARG A 372 15.33 -21.47 9.49
C ARG A 372 16.32 -21.64 10.64
N SER A 373 17.58 -21.27 10.44
CA SER A 373 18.63 -21.42 11.46
C SER A 373 18.45 -20.46 12.64
N VAL A 374 17.97 -19.23 12.40
CA VAL A 374 17.80 -18.20 13.44
C VAL A 374 16.46 -18.29 14.18
N LEU A 375 15.52 -19.09 13.68
CA LEU A 375 14.26 -19.44 14.35
C LEU A 375 14.48 -20.42 15.52
N ARG A 376 13.67 -20.27 16.58
CA ARG A 376 13.46 -21.32 17.58
C ARG A 376 12.82 -22.55 16.97
N GLU A 377 12.93 -23.69 17.64
CA GLU A 377 12.41 -24.97 17.11
C GLU A 377 10.92 -24.93 16.77
N SER A 378 10.11 -24.26 17.60
CA SER A 378 8.68 -24.03 17.36
C SER A 378 8.40 -22.73 16.60
N GLY A 379 9.39 -22.11 15.98
CA GLY A 379 9.25 -20.82 15.32
C GLY A 379 8.66 -20.91 13.91
N ILE A 380 8.09 -19.80 13.46
CA ILE A 380 7.50 -19.67 12.12
C ILE A 380 8.15 -18.53 11.33
N PHE A 381 8.24 -18.74 10.03
CA PHE A 381 8.56 -17.71 9.05
C PHE A 381 7.27 -17.28 8.35
N VAL A 382 7.02 -15.99 8.26
CA VAL A 382 5.75 -15.41 7.78
C VAL A 382 6.07 -14.36 6.74
N ILE A 383 5.41 -14.42 5.59
CA ILE A 383 5.69 -13.50 4.48
C ILE A 383 4.43 -13.13 3.71
N ASN A 384 4.31 -11.85 3.39
CA ASN A 384 3.30 -11.33 2.48
C ASN A 384 3.74 -11.62 1.03
N VAL A 385 2.85 -12.24 0.23
CA VAL A 385 3.15 -12.70 -1.12
C VAL A 385 2.09 -12.21 -2.09
N ILE A 386 2.51 -11.37 -3.03
CA ILE A 386 1.72 -10.97 -4.20
C ILE A 386 2.32 -11.66 -5.43
N PRO A 387 1.81 -12.85 -5.81
CA PRO A 387 2.40 -13.61 -6.91
C PRO A 387 2.03 -13.01 -8.27
N GLN A 388 3.01 -12.97 -9.18
CA GLN A 388 2.78 -12.54 -10.57
C GLN A 388 1.88 -13.50 -11.36
N SER A 389 1.83 -14.77 -10.93
CA SER A 389 0.99 -15.80 -11.53
C SER A 389 0.83 -16.97 -10.57
N ARG A 390 -0.18 -17.82 -10.82
CA ARG A 390 -0.35 -19.07 -10.08
C ARG A 390 0.87 -19.98 -10.17
N SER A 391 1.50 -20.08 -11.35
CA SER A 391 2.68 -20.92 -11.53
C SER A 391 3.92 -20.38 -10.81
N PHE A 392 4.01 -19.06 -10.64
CA PHE A 392 5.03 -18.45 -9.79
C PHE A 392 4.80 -18.83 -8.32
N TYR A 393 3.56 -18.73 -7.83
CA TYR A 393 3.21 -19.12 -6.47
C TYR A 393 3.49 -20.61 -6.20
N GLU A 394 3.13 -21.51 -7.11
CA GLU A 394 3.39 -22.95 -6.98
C GLU A 394 4.90 -23.27 -6.89
N LYS A 395 5.75 -22.57 -7.66
CA LYS A 395 7.22 -22.70 -7.56
C LYS A 395 7.75 -22.19 -6.22
N LEU A 396 7.22 -21.07 -5.76
CA LEU A 396 7.58 -20.50 -4.45
C LEU A 396 7.27 -21.51 -3.34
N ILE A 397 6.08 -22.10 -3.34
CA ILE A 397 5.71 -23.16 -2.39
C ILE A 397 6.71 -24.32 -2.43
N HIS A 398 7.16 -24.74 -3.62
CA HIS A 398 8.15 -25.82 -3.76
C HIS A 398 9.49 -25.46 -3.09
N GLU A 399 10.02 -24.26 -3.29
CA GLU A 399 11.27 -23.82 -2.65
C GLU A 399 11.16 -23.79 -1.12
N PHE A 400 10.02 -23.36 -0.58
CA PHE A 400 9.78 -23.37 0.85
C PHE A 400 9.71 -24.79 1.44
N ARG A 401 9.08 -25.74 0.73
CA ARG A 401 8.97 -27.15 1.18
C ARG A 401 10.31 -27.86 1.28
N GLU A 402 11.28 -27.48 0.44
CA GLU A 402 12.64 -28.02 0.50
C GLU A 402 13.36 -27.68 1.82
N VAL A 403 12.90 -26.64 2.53
CA VAL A 403 13.54 -26.12 3.75
C VAL A 403 12.65 -26.29 4.98
N PHE A 404 11.35 -26.10 4.87
CA PHE A 404 10.39 -26.16 5.98
C PHE A 404 9.45 -27.34 5.84
N PRO A 405 9.27 -28.16 6.90
CA PRO A 405 8.42 -29.36 6.82
C PRO A 405 6.93 -29.06 6.69
N GLU A 406 6.47 -27.88 7.13
CA GLU A 406 5.05 -27.55 7.23
C GLU A 406 4.81 -26.14 6.68
N LEU A 407 3.85 -26.04 5.75
CA LEU A 407 3.44 -24.77 5.15
C LEU A 407 1.95 -24.52 5.35
N TYR A 408 1.60 -23.26 5.58
CA TYR A 408 0.23 -22.77 5.74
C TYR A 408 0.06 -21.48 4.95
N GLU A 409 -1.17 -21.15 4.60
CA GLU A 409 -1.51 -19.90 3.93
C GLU A 409 -2.77 -19.26 4.53
N ILE A 410 -2.82 -17.94 4.43
CA ILE A 410 -4.02 -17.13 4.68
C ILE A 410 -4.28 -16.32 3.43
N ASN A 411 -5.51 -16.39 2.89
CA ASN A 411 -5.94 -15.51 1.81
C ASN A 411 -6.36 -14.16 2.41
N VAL A 412 -5.77 -13.06 1.94
CA VAL A 412 -6.01 -11.71 2.50
C VAL A 412 -7.39 -11.15 2.10
N GLY A 413 -8.09 -11.80 1.17
CA GLY A 413 -9.45 -11.46 0.74
C GLY A 413 -9.51 -10.75 -0.62
N ASN A 414 -8.38 -10.26 -1.12
CA ASN A 414 -8.15 -9.94 -2.52
C ASN A 414 -7.58 -11.18 -3.23
N VAL A 415 -8.05 -11.48 -4.45
CA VAL A 415 -7.76 -12.73 -5.18
C VAL A 415 -6.26 -13.01 -5.39
N GLU A 416 -5.40 -12.02 -5.16
CA GLU A 416 -3.99 -12.01 -5.54
C GLU A 416 -3.01 -11.73 -4.38
N ASN A 417 -3.44 -11.71 -3.11
CA ASN A 417 -2.50 -11.57 -1.98
C ASN A 417 -2.67 -12.67 -0.93
N PHE A 418 -1.55 -13.29 -0.56
CA PHE A 418 -1.47 -14.40 0.38
C PHE A 418 -0.44 -14.11 1.45
N VAL A 419 -0.74 -14.49 2.69
CA VAL A 419 0.30 -14.64 3.70
C VAL A 419 0.72 -16.11 3.72
N LEU A 420 1.95 -16.38 3.31
CA LEU A 420 2.57 -17.69 3.40
C LEU A 420 3.27 -17.83 4.77
N ILE A 421 3.07 -18.98 5.40
CA ILE A 421 3.62 -19.29 6.70
C ILE A 421 4.38 -20.62 6.61
N ALA A 422 5.64 -20.63 7.01
CA ALA A 422 6.49 -21.81 7.01
C ALA A 422 6.96 -22.13 8.42
N ALA A 423 6.56 -23.28 8.95
CA ALA A 423 6.88 -23.68 10.32
C ALA A 423 8.12 -24.57 10.35
N LYS A 424 9.05 -24.29 11.28
CA LYS A 424 10.31 -25.07 11.42
C LYS A 424 10.08 -26.50 11.87
N ALA A 425 9.02 -26.73 12.64
CA ALA A 425 8.55 -28.02 13.11
C ALA A 425 7.02 -28.05 13.11
N LEU A 426 6.43 -29.21 13.35
CA LEU A 426 4.99 -29.35 13.48
C LEU A 426 4.48 -28.42 14.61
N PRO A 427 3.50 -27.55 14.34
CA PRO A 427 2.91 -26.68 15.37
C PRO A 427 2.47 -27.49 16.60
N CYS A 428 2.66 -26.91 17.80
CA CYS A 428 2.17 -27.50 19.04
C CYS A 428 0.65 -27.76 18.88
N SER A 429 0.21 -29.03 18.81
CA SER A 429 -1.19 -29.37 18.58
C SER A 429 -2.09 -28.68 19.62
N SER A 430 -3.20 -28.09 19.15
CA SER A 430 -4.27 -27.59 20.01
C SER A 430 -4.80 -28.75 20.86
N SER A 431 -4.39 -28.82 22.13
CA SER A 431 -5.22 -29.53 23.11
C SER A 431 -6.56 -28.84 23.17
N SER A 432 -7.61 -29.54 23.59
CA SER A 432 -9.00 -29.10 23.67
C SER A 432 -9.28 -27.92 24.65
N SER A 433 -8.31 -27.04 24.86
CA SER A 433 -8.30 -25.92 25.80
C SER A 433 -7.78 -24.63 25.15
N ASP A 434 -8.02 -24.39 23.85
CA ASP A 434 -7.76 -23.08 23.23
C ASP A 434 -8.48 -21.94 24.00
N SER A 435 -9.53 -22.27 24.76
CA SER A 435 -10.21 -21.37 25.71
C SER A 435 -9.39 -20.98 26.95
N GLU A 436 -8.30 -21.68 27.26
CA GLU A 436 -7.44 -21.42 28.42
C GLU A 436 -6.10 -20.74 28.06
N ASN A 437 -5.70 -20.75 26.79
CA ASN A 437 -4.47 -20.10 26.35
C ASN A 437 -4.63 -18.57 26.37
N LYS A 438 -3.93 -17.91 27.28
CA LYS A 438 -3.98 -16.47 27.51
C LYS A 438 -3.42 -15.69 26.33
N PHE A 439 -2.39 -16.22 25.66
CA PHE A 439 -1.80 -15.59 24.49
C PHE A 439 -2.78 -15.60 23.31
N LEU A 440 -3.38 -16.76 22.99
CA LEU A 440 -4.37 -16.89 21.93
C LEU A 440 -5.62 -16.04 22.20
N THR A 441 -6.05 -15.95 23.46
CA THR A 441 -7.13 -15.05 23.87
C THR A 441 -6.76 -13.58 23.62
N LYS A 442 -5.55 -13.17 24.03
CA LYS A 442 -5.03 -11.81 23.79
C LYS A 442 -4.94 -11.51 22.29
N LEU A 443 -4.42 -12.44 21.50
CA LEU A 443 -4.31 -12.34 20.05
C LEU A 443 -5.70 -12.18 19.41
N ARG A 444 -6.66 -13.05 19.75
CA ARG A 444 -8.03 -12.98 19.22
C ARG A 444 -8.71 -11.66 19.53
N LEU A 445 -8.50 -11.10 20.73
CA LEU A 445 -9.01 -9.78 21.09
C LEU A 445 -8.35 -8.65 20.29
N ALA A 446 -7.05 -8.74 20.02
CA ALA A 446 -6.29 -7.72 19.31
C ALA A 446 -6.60 -7.66 17.81
N ILE A 447 -7.01 -8.78 17.18
CA ILE A 447 -7.22 -8.88 15.73
C ILE A 447 -8.58 -9.46 15.29
N SER A 448 -9.58 -9.54 16.19
CA SER A 448 -10.93 -10.08 15.95
C SER A 448 -11.03 -11.58 15.59
N GLY A 449 -9.92 -12.28 15.33
CA GLY A 449 -9.85 -13.74 15.15
C GLY A 449 -10.24 -14.30 13.78
N ALA A 450 -10.89 -13.53 12.90
CA ALA A 450 -11.37 -14.02 11.61
C ALA A 450 -10.24 -14.66 10.76
N TYR A 451 -9.07 -14.02 10.71
CA TYR A 451 -7.93 -14.58 9.98
C TYR A 451 -7.28 -15.77 10.68
N MET A 452 -7.36 -15.87 12.02
CA MET A 452 -6.87 -17.04 12.76
C MET A 452 -7.64 -18.30 12.35
N ASP A 453 -8.95 -18.15 12.15
CA ASP A 453 -9.85 -19.24 11.76
C ASP A 453 -9.72 -19.59 10.26
N SER A 454 -8.98 -18.79 9.48
CA SER A 454 -8.78 -18.95 8.04
C SER A 454 -7.42 -19.56 7.63
N ILE A 455 -6.59 -19.93 8.61
CA ILE A 455 -5.27 -20.51 8.35
C ILE A 455 -5.44 -21.91 7.75
N ASN A 456 -5.00 -22.08 6.50
CA ASN A 456 -5.09 -23.34 5.77
C ASN A 456 -3.73 -24.00 5.65
N ARG A 457 -3.64 -25.30 5.95
CA ARG A 457 -2.42 -26.08 5.68
C ARG A 457 -2.32 -26.35 4.18
N ILE A 458 -1.16 -26.10 3.59
CA ILE A 458 -0.92 -26.36 2.17
C ILE A 458 -0.56 -27.84 2.01
N GLY A 459 -1.54 -28.66 1.64
CA GLY A 459 -1.36 -30.11 1.46
C GLY A 459 -0.32 -30.47 0.39
N ASP A 460 0.23 -31.68 0.50
CA ASP A 460 1.15 -32.23 -0.52
C ASP A 460 0.47 -32.21 -1.89
N ALA A 461 1.18 -31.75 -2.91
CA ALA A 461 0.68 -31.87 -4.28
C ALA A 461 0.44 -33.36 -4.57
N SER A 462 -0.82 -33.72 -4.79
CA SER A 462 -1.17 -35.03 -5.33
C SER A 462 -0.41 -35.20 -6.65
N ASN A 463 0.58 -36.10 -6.66
CA ASN A 463 1.31 -36.49 -7.87
C ASN A 463 0.37 -37.00 -8.97
#